data_AF-A0AAV5T968-F1
#
_entry.id   AF-A0AAV5T968-F1
#
_cell.length_a   1.000
_cell.length_b   1.000
_cell.length_c   1.000
_cell.angle_alpha   90.00
_cell.angle_beta   90.00
_cell.angle_gamma   90.00
#
_symmetry.space_group_name_H-M   'P 1'
#
loop_
_entity.id
_entity.type
_entity.pdbx_description
1 polymer ?
#
loop_
_entity_poly.entity_id
_entity_poly.type
_entity_poly.pdbx_seq_one_letter_code
_entity_poly.pdbx_strand_id
1 'polypeptide(L)'
;MSKNVVVTGANRGLGLGLVKELLKSKDVGKLFATTRNPNTSPHLMMISDPRLVIVEMDADSDDSINKAVQQVAKRVGTSGVDVLINNAGVLVGVDYTKPFKREDAAINFNVNCVATMVVTQAFRDLLKAAAKRHGHSQIANISSMLGSIELTRGSAPRYFVAYSMSKAAQNMFSKNVAIDWKPDGIRCTAIHPGWVQTDLGTSAAPLTVEESTSNMARTILNLHESHNGMFFDWKNDAMPW
;
A
#
# COMPACT_ATOMS: atom_id res chain seq x y z
N MET A 1 -17.08 15.44 -4.17
CA MET A 1 -16.03 16.11 -3.36
C MET A 1 -14.71 15.41 -3.63
N SER A 2 -13.61 16.15 -3.70
CA SER A 2 -12.28 15.58 -3.94
C SER A 2 -11.79 14.75 -2.74
N LYS A 3 -11.02 13.69 -3.02
CA LYS A 3 -10.46 12.71 -2.09
C LYS A 3 -9.03 13.10 -1.68
N ASN A 4 -8.73 12.99 -0.39
CA ASN A 4 -7.38 13.07 0.16
C ASN A 4 -6.77 11.67 0.18
N VAL A 5 -5.64 11.49 -0.49
CA VAL A 5 -5.01 10.17 -0.69
C VAL A 5 -3.62 10.17 -0.05
N VAL A 6 -3.26 9.09 0.63
CA VAL A 6 -1.92 8.84 1.15
C VAL A 6 -1.34 7.62 0.43
N VAL A 7 -0.12 7.72 -0.09
CA VAL A 7 0.62 6.60 -0.70
C VAL A 7 1.94 6.41 0.02
N THR A 8 2.15 5.24 0.63
CA THR A 8 3.41 4.94 1.32
C THR A 8 4.47 4.39 0.37
N GLY A 9 5.75 4.73 0.59
CA GLY A 9 6.84 4.22 -0.25
C GLY A 9 6.76 4.73 -1.70
N ALA A 10 6.48 6.02 -1.87
CA ALA A 10 6.11 6.64 -3.13
C ALA A 10 7.29 7.17 -3.97
N ASN A 11 8.54 6.95 -3.54
CA ASN A 11 9.71 7.52 -4.21
C ASN A 11 10.15 6.76 -5.47
N ARG A 12 9.69 5.51 -5.66
CA ARG A 12 10.07 4.64 -6.79
C ARG A 12 9.01 3.59 -7.08
N GLY A 13 9.20 2.83 -8.16
CA GLY A 13 8.39 1.67 -8.52
C GLY A 13 6.89 1.95 -8.54
N LEU A 14 6.12 1.01 -7.99
CA LEU A 14 4.65 1.08 -7.93
C LEU A 14 4.13 2.30 -7.19
N GLY A 15 4.78 2.70 -6.08
CA GLY A 15 4.35 3.86 -5.30
C GLY A 15 4.44 5.15 -6.12
N LEU A 16 5.56 5.37 -6.81
CA LEU A 16 5.72 6.50 -7.72
C LEU A 16 4.75 6.45 -8.91
N GLY A 17 4.53 5.26 -9.48
CA GLY A 17 3.54 5.06 -10.54
C GLY A 17 2.14 5.43 -10.08
N LEU A 18 1.71 4.94 -8.91
CA LEU A 18 0.43 5.28 -8.30
C LEU A 18 0.29 6.79 -8.06
N VAL A 19 1.32 7.48 -7.58
CA VAL A 19 1.29 8.94 -7.45
C VAL A 19 0.99 9.61 -8.80
N LYS A 20 1.71 9.23 -9.86
CA LYS A 20 1.51 9.80 -11.20
C LYS A 20 0.10 9.53 -11.73
N GLU A 21 -0.40 8.31 -11.59
CA GLU A 21 -1.72 7.92 -12.08
C GLU A 21 -2.86 8.56 -11.28
N LEU A 22 -2.74 8.63 -9.95
CA LEU A 22 -3.73 9.27 -9.10
C LEU A 22 -3.84 10.77 -9.37
N LEU A 23 -2.72 11.45 -9.65
CA LEU A 23 -2.74 12.87 -10.04
C LEU A 23 -3.40 13.10 -11.41
N LYS A 24 -3.55 12.10 -12.28
CA LYS A 24 -4.36 12.28 -13.51
C LYS A 24 -5.86 12.45 -13.20
N SER A 25 -6.33 11.99 -12.03
CA SER A 25 -7.74 12.10 -11.65
C SER A 25 -8.10 13.46 -11.06
N LYS A 26 -9.23 14.02 -11.49
CA LYS A 26 -9.84 15.23 -10.91
C LYS A 26 -10.51 14.96 -9.56
N ASP A 27 -10.75 13.69 -9.23
CA ASP A 27 -11.31 13.29 -7.94
C ASP A 27 -10.28 13.40 -6.83
N VAL A 28 -8.98 13.51 -7.13
CA VAL A 28 -7.93 13.65 -6.12
C VAL A 28 -7.71 15.13 -5.80
N GLY A 29 -7.91 15.48 -4.52
CA GLY A 29 -7.77 16.84 -3.99
C GLY A 29 -6.39 17.10 -3.40
N LYS A 30 -5.95 16.29 -2.44
CA LYS A 30 -4.57 16.26 -1.94
C LYS A 30 -4.01 14.85 -2.04
N LEU A 31 -2.76 14.75 -2.47
CA LEU A 31 -2.02 13.49 -2.49
C LEU A 31 -0.78 13.63 -1.62
N PHE A 32 -0.71 12.83 -0.57
CA PHE A 32 0.45 12.72 0.32
C PHE A 32 1.30 11.53 -0.10
N ALA A 33 2.46 11.81 -0.68
CA ALA A 33 3.41 10.79 -1.12
C ALA A 33 4.51 10.65 -0.06
N THR A 34 4.57 9.50 0.61
CA THR A 34 5.57 9.30 1.67
C THR A 34 6.85 8.65 1.16
N THR A 35 7.98 9.05 1.74
CA THR A 35 9.30 8.47 1.45
C THR A 35 10.19 8.58 2.68
N ARG A 36 11.14 7.65 2.84
CA ARG A 36 12.10 7.67 3.96
C ARG A 36 12.94 8.95 3.99
N ASN A 37 13.30 9.46 2.82
CA ASN A 37 14.09 10.68 2.71
C ASN A 37 13.65 11.47 1.47
N PRO A 38 12.93 12.60 1.67
CA PRO A 38 12.49 13.47 0.58
C PRO A 38 13.65 13.97 -0.28
N ASN A 39 14.80 14.28 0.33
CA ASN A 39 15.96 14.86 -0.36
C ASN A 39 16.62 13.89 -1.35
N THR A 40 16.40 12.58 -1.19
CA THR A 40 16.92 11.54 -2.08
C THR A 40 15.83 10.92 -2.95
N SER A 41 14.75 11.65 -3.21
CA SER A 41 13.59 11.19 -4.00
C SER A 41 13.38 12.04 -5.25
N PRO A 42 14.35 12.13 -6.18
CA PRO A 42 14.35 13.10 -7.28
C PRO A 42 13.14 12.94 -8.20
N HIS A 43 12.73 11.71 -8.52
CA HIS A 43 11.57 11.48 -9.37
C HIS A 43 10.25 11.96 -8.77
N LEU A 44 10.13 11.97 -7.44
CA LEU A 44 8.96 12.49 -6.75
C LEU A 44 9.00 14.02 -6.71
N MET A 45 10.19 14.61 -6.50
CA MET A 45 10.40 16.06 -6.49
C MET A 45 10.19 16.71 -7.88
N MET A 46 10.40 15.97 -8.97
CA MET A 46 10.16 16.46 -10.33
C MET A 46 8.67 16.56 -10.70
N ILE A 47 7.76 16.00 -9.89
CA ILE A 47 6.32 16.10 -10.14
C ILE A 47 5.83 17.48 -9.68
N SER A 48 5.58 18.36 -10.64
CA SER A 48 5.01 19.68 -10.39
C SER A 48 3.47 19.61 -10.44
N ASP A 49 2.86 19.29 -9.29
CA ASP A 49 1.41 19.35 -9.11
C ASP A 49 1.09 19.98 -7.74
N PRO A 50 0.26 21.04 -7.67
CA PRO A 50 -0.03 21.74 -6.42
C PRO A 50 -0.78 20.87 -5.39
N ARG A 51 -1.34 19.72 -5.80
CA ARG A 51 -2.03 18.77 -4.93
C ARG A 51 -1.06 17.79 -4.27
N LEU A 52 0.14 17.63 -4.81
CA LEU A 52 1.16 16.72 -4.27
C LEU A 52 1.85 17.33 -3.05
N VAL A 53 1.90 16.56 -1.97
CA VAL A 53 2.65 16.88 -0.76
C VAL A 53 3.58 15.72 -0.46
N ILE A 54 4.88 15.98 -0.47
CA ILE A 54 5.89 14.98 -0.08
C ILE A 54 6.01 14.99 1.44
N VAL A 55 5.90 13.81 2.06
CA VAL A 55 5.97 13.62 3.51
C VAL A 55 7.10 12.65 3.84
N GLU A 56 7.98 13.04 4.75
CA GLU A 56 8.98 12.10 5.28
C GLU A 56 8.29 11.07 6.18
N MET A 57 8.49 9.79 5.87
CA MET A 57 8.01 8.69 6.70
C MET A 57 8.89 7.46 6.49
N ASP A 58 9.52 7.01 7.56
CA ASP A 58 10.12 5.69 7.64
C ASP A 58 9.12 4.70 8.23
N ALA A 59 8.84 3.63 7.48
CA ALA A 59 7.91 2.59 7.91
C ALA A 59 8.49 1.74 9.06
N ASP A 60 9.81 1.77 9.27
CA ASP A 60 10.49 1.06 10.36
C ASP A 60 10.67 1.93 11.62
N SER A 61 9.89 3.00 11.76
CA SER A 61 9.97 3.90 12.91
C SER A 61 8.60 4.45 13.28
N ASP A 62 8.07 4.01 14.43
CA ASP A 62 6.80 4.48 14.97
C ASP A 62 6.77 6.01 15.16
N ASP A 63 7.88 6.59 15.62
CA ASP A 63 8.03 8.04 15.74
C ASP A 63 7.94 8.75 14.38
N SER A 64 8.54 8.17 13.34
CA SER A 64 8.47 8.70 11.98
C SER A 64 7.04 8.62 11.43
N ILE A 65 6.35 7.49 11.63
CA ILE A 65 4.95 7.30 11.26
C ILE A 65 4.05 8.33 11.97
N ASN A 66 4.21 8.50 13.28
CA ASN A 66 3.42 9.45 14.06
C ASN A 66 3.64 10.89 13.60
N LYS A 67 4.89 11.29 13.32
CA LYS A 67 5.20 12.61 12.74
C LYS A 67 4.56 12.81 11.38
N ALA A 68 4.61 11.80 10.51
CA ALA A 68 3.97 11.84 9.19
C ALA A 68 2.45 12.03 9.30
N VAL A 69 1.78 11.27 10.18
CA VAL A 69 0.33 11.42 10.45
C VAL A 69 0.01 12.82 10.94
N GLN A 70 0.78 13.38 11.87
CA GLN A 70 0.58 14.76 12.35
C GLN A 70 0.72 15.79 11.23
N GLN A 71 1.68 15.61 10.33
CA GLN A 71 1.85 16.49 9.16
C GLN A 71 0.64 16.39 8.21
N VAL A 72 0.17 15.19 7.92
CA VAL A 72 -1.02 14.97 7.08
C VAL A 72 -2.26 15.58 7.75
N ALA A 73 -2.47 15.33 9.05
CA ALA A 73 -3.58 15.84 9.84
C ALA A 73 -3.67 17.37 9.77
N LYS A 74 -2.54 18.09 9.93
CA LYS A 74 -2.49 19.56 9.79
C LYS A 74 -2.94 20.05 8.42
N ARG A 75 -2.72 19.26 7.37
CA ARG A 75 -3.05 19.63 5.98
C ARG A 75 -4.49 19.28 5.61
N VAL A 76 -5.06 18.20 6.14
CA VAL A 76 -6.44 17.79 5.83
C VAL A 76 -7.47 18.33 6.82
N GLY A 77 -7.04 18.69 8.04
CA GLY A 77 -7.93 19.14 9.11
C GLY A 77 -9.06 18.14 9.38
N THR A 78 -10.27 18.66 9.53
CA THR A 78 -11.48 17.85 9.76
C THR A 78 -11.92 17.03 8.54
N SER A 79 -11.34 17.25 7.35
CA SER A 79 -11.72 16.51 6.15
C SER A 79 -11.26 15.05 6.16
N GLY A 80 -10.24 14.72 6.97
CA GLY A 80 -9.69 13.37 7.06
C GLY A 80 -8.95 12.89 5.82
N VAL A 81 -8.64 11.60 5.79
CA VAL A 81 -8.00 10.88 4.68
C VAL A 81 -9.01 9.91 4.09
N ASP A 82 -9.29 10.05 2.80
CA ASP A 82 -10.28 9.24 2.10
C ASP A 82 -9.71 7.89 1.67
N VAL A 83 -8.43 7.86 1.29
CA VAL A 83 -7.74 6.68 0.78
C VAL A 83 -6.35 6.56 1.39
N LEU A 84 -6.07 5.44 2.05
CA LEU A 84 -4.71 5.06 2.47
C LEU A 84 -4.23 3.90 1.59
N ILE A 85 -3.12 4.09 0.88
CA ILE A 85 -2.47 3.05 0.08
C ILE A 85 -1.18 2.63 0.77
N ASN A 86 -1.20 1.47 1.40
CA ASN A 86 -0.01 0.84 1.98
C ASN A 86 0.75 0.11 0.87
N ASN A 87 1.69 0.82 0.25
CA ASN A 87 2.54 0.31 -0.83
C ASN A 87 3.98 0.04 -0.39
N ALA A 88 4.47 0.69 0.66
CA ALA A 88 5.81 0.45 1.19
C ALA A 88 6.03 -1.06 1.46
N GLY A 89 7.13 -1.60 0.95
CA GLY A 89 7.42 -3.02 1.04
C GLY A 89 8.83 -3.35 0.60
N VAL A 90 9.29 -4.53 1.03
CA VAL A 90 10.62 -5.08 0.73
C VAL A 90 10.50 -6.55 0.38
N LEU A 91 11.51 -7.05 -0.33
CA LEU A 91 11.73 -8.48 -0.53
C LEU A 91 13.18 -8.74 -0.17
N VAL A 92 13.39 -9.47 0.93
CA VAL A 92 14.70 -10.01 1.28
C VAL A 92 14.64 -11.52 1.06
N GLY A 93 15.57 -12.03 0.25
CA GLY A 93 15.58 -13.45 -0.14
C GLY A 93 15.98 -14.36 1.02
N VAL A 94 15.14 -15.34 1.34
CA VAL A 94 15.36 -16.38 2.35
C VAL A 94 15.14 -17.75 1.72
N ASP A 95 16.23 -18.53 1.57
CA ASP A 95 16.17 -19.94 1.17
C ASP A 95 16.03 -20.82 2.41
N TYR A 96 14.80 -21.24 2.70
CA TYR A 96 14.49 -22.06 3.89
C TYR A 96 15.07 -23.48 3.84
N THR A 97 15.63 -23.90 2.71
CA THR A 97 16.28 -25.22 2.58
C THR A 97 17.73 -25.21 3.07
N LYS A 98 18.24 -24.04 3.47
CA LYS A 98 19.60 -23.82 3.96
C LYS A 98 19.57 -23.00 5.25
N PRO A 99 20.66 -22.98 6.04
CA PRO A 99 20.79 -22.00 7.11
C PRO A 99 20.65 -20.57 6.58
N PHE A 100 19.79 -19.77 7.22
CA PHE A 100 19.55 -18.38 6.89
C PHE A 100 19.57 -17.53 8.17
N LYS A 101 19.74 -16.21 8.01
CA LYS A 101 19.72 -15.27 9.14
C LYS A 101 18.28 -14.98 9.54
N ARG A 102 17.97 -15.06 10.83
CA ARG A 102 16.65 -14.71 11.36
C ARG A 102 16.23 -13.30 10.92
N GLU A 103 17.18 -12.39 10.90
CA GLU A 103 17.02 -10.98 10.58
C GLU A 103 16.48 -10.80 9.15
N ASP A 104 16.94 -11.59 8.19
CA ASP A 104 16.48 -11.52 6.79
C ASP A 104 15.00 -11.88 6.66
N ALA A 105 14.56 -12.90 7.41
CA ALA A 105 13.14 -13.25 7.48
C ALA A 105 12.34 -12.17 8.24
N ALA A 106 12.86 -11.67 9.35
CA ALA A 106 12.20 -10.67 10.20
C ALA A 106 11.96 -9.36 9.45
N ILE A 107 12.90 -8.90 8.62
CA ILE A 107 12.76 -7.66 7.83
C ILE A 107 11.53 -7.72 6.91
N ASN A 108 11.28 -8.86 6.25
CA ASN A 108 10.09 -9.03 5.41
C ASN A 108 8.80 -8.84 6.22
N PHE A 109 8.70 -9.48 7.40
CA PHE A 109 7.53 -9.37 8.26
C PHE A 109 7.35 -7.96 8.83
N ASN A 110 8.44 -7.37 9.30
CA ASN A 110 8.43 -6.06 9.92
C ASN A 110 7.90 -5.01 8.94
N VAL A 111 8.49 -4.92 7.74
CA VAL A 111 8.09 -3.89 6.78
C VAL A 111 6.76 -4.22 6.08
N ASN A 112 6.57 -5.45 5.61
CA ASN A 112 5.41 -5.78 4.77
C ASN A 112 4.12 -6.00 5.59
N CYS A 113 4.22 -6.30 6.88
CA CYS A 113 3.07 -6.58 7.74
C CYS A 113 3.01 -5.65 8.95
N VAL A 114 3.99 -5.69 9.86
CA VAL A 114 3.92 -4.96 11.14
C VAL A 114 3.84 -3.46 10.92
N ALA A 115 4.71 -2.89 10.09
CA ALA A 115 4.66 -1.48 9.72
C ALA A 115 3.35 -1.10 9.02
N THR A 116 2.79 -1.97 8.17
CA THR A 116 1.47 -1.76 7.57
C THR A 116 0.37 -1.66 8.65
N MET A 117 0.44 -2.50 9.70
CA MET A 117 -0.50 -2.44 10.82
C MET A 117 -0.37 -1.12 11.59
N VAL A 118 0.86 -0.71 11.92
CA VAL A 118 1.14 0.53 12.66
C VAL A 118 0.68 1.75 11.86
N VAL A 119 1.05 1.86 10.58
CA VAL A 119 0.59 2.94 9.70
C VAL A 119 -0.94 2.98 9.63
N THR A 120 -1.58 1.82 9.39
CA THR A 120 -3.04 1.74 9.29
C THR A 120 -3.74 2.20 10.58
N GLN A 121 -3.23 1.78 11.73
CA GLN A 121 -3.73 2.23 13.03
C GLN A 121 -3.53 3.73 13.21
N ALA A 122 -2.34 4.26 12.89
CA ALA A 122 -2.01 5.66 13.13
C ALA A 122 -2.86 6.61 12.27
N PHE A 123 -3.28 6.17 11.07
CA PHE A 123 -4.19 6.91 10.20
C PHE A 123 -5.68 6.71 10.52
N ARG A 124 -6.06 5.86 11.48
CA ARG A 124 -7.46 5.46 11.74
C ARG A 124 -8.38 6.65 11.98
N ASP A 125 -7.98 7.61 12.83
CA ASP A 125 -8.85 8.75 13.14
C ASP A 125 -9.10 9.66 11.93
N LEU A 126 -8.10 9.80 11.05
CA LEU A 126 -8.24 10.54 9.80
C LEU A 126 -9.16 9.79 8.81
N LEU A 127 -9.06 8.46 8.76
CA LEU A 127 -9.96 7.61 7.97
C LEU A 127 -11.41 7.69 8.49
N LYS A 128 -11.61 7.69 9.81
CA LYS A 128 -12.95 7.87 10.43
C LYS A 128 -13.54 9.24 10.13
N ALA A 129 -12.72 10.30 10.17
CA ALA A 129 -13.17 11.65 9.84
C ALA A 129 -13.65 11.75 8.37
N ALA A 130 -12.91 11.14 7.44
CA ALA A 130 -13.34 11.07 6.04
C ALA A 130 -14.60 10.23 5.84
N ALA A 131 -14.69 9.06 6.50
CA ALA A 131 -15.86 8.19 6.42
C ALA A 131 -17.14 8.89 6.91
N LYS A 132 -17.07 9.66 8.00
CA LYS A 132 -18.21 10.48 8.46
C LYS A 132 -18.67 11.53 7.43
N ARG A 133 -17.75 12.02 6.59
CA ARG A 133 -18.02 13.06 5.60
C ARG A 133 -18.56 12.52 4.28
N HIS A 134 -18.05 11.38 3.80
CA HIS A 134 -18.41 10.82 2.48
C HIS A 134 -19.14 9.46 2.55
N GLY A 135 -19.52 9.03 3.75
CA GLY A 135 -20.12 7.73 4.01
C GLY A 135 -19.13 6.57 4.06
N HIS A 136 -17.91 6.73 3.55
CA HIS A 136 -16.85 5.73 3.66
C HIS A 136 -15.44 6.33 3.49
N SER A 137 -14.44 5.61 3.97
CA SER A 137 -13.05 5.73 3.58
C SER A 137 -12.49 4.34 3.30
N GLN A 138 -11.27 4.25 2.75
CA GLN A 138 -10.75 2.98 2.29
C GLN A 138 -9.23 2.85 2.46
N ILE A 139 -8.82 1.61 2.69
CA ILE A 139 -7.42 1.19 2.78
C ILE A 139 -7.16 0.19 1.66
N ALA A 140 -6.14 0.43 0.87
CA ALA A 140 -5.64 -0.49 -0.15
C ALA A 140 -4.23 -0.96 0.25
N ASN A 141 -4.11 -2.23 0.63
CA ASN A 141 -2.82 -2.85 0.92
C ASN A 141 -2.27 -3.50 -0.35
N ILE A 142 -1.13 -3.00 -0.84
CA ILE A 142 -0.47 -3.61 -2.00
C ILE A 142 0.21 -4.91 -1.54
N SER A 143 -0.49 -6.01 -1.78
CA SER A 143 -0.09 -7.37 -1.43
C SER A 143 0.58 -8.06 -2.64
N SER A 144 0.56 -9.39 -2.70
CA SER A 144 1.12 -10.18 -3.79
C SER A 144 0.39 -11.51 -3.92
N MET A 145 0.27 -12.02 -5.15
CA MET A 145 -0.15 -13.40 -5.42
C MET A 145 0.71 -14.41 -4.64
N LEU A 146 1.98 -14.08 -4.37
CA LEU A 146 2.86 -14.93 -3.56
C LEU A 146 2.42 -15.07 -2.10
N GLY A 147 1.51 -14.20 -1.62
CA GLY A 147 0.85 -14.33 -0.33
C GLY A 147 -0.42 -15.19 -0.37
N SER A 148 -0.82 -15.70 -1.54
CA SER A 148 -1.92 -16.66 -1.64
C SER A 148 -1.44 -18.06 -1.26
N ILE A 149 -2.01 -18.63 -0.21
CA ILE A 149 -1.73 -20.00 0.20
C ILE A 149 -2.28 -20.96 -0.86
N GLU A 150 -3.47 -20.70 -1.38
CA GLU A 150 -4.11 -21.57 -2.37
C GLU A 150 -3.36 -21.63 -3.69
N LEU A 151 -2.78 -20.51 -4.16
CA LEU A 151 -2.00 -20.46 -5.39
C LEU A 151 -0.54 -20.88 -5.20
N THR A 152 -0.12 -21.20 -3.97
CA THR A 152 1.23 -21.70 -3.73
C THR A 152 1.40 -23.08 -4.36
N ARG A 153 2.41 -23.22 -5.23
CA ARG A 153 2.72 -24.46 -5.97
C ARG A 153 4.09 -25.06 -5.61
N GLY A 154 4.71 -24.61 -4.51
CA GLY A 154 6.05 -25.04 -4.09
C GLY A 154 7.19 -24.55 -4.99
N SER A 155 6.89 -23.78 -6.05
CA SER A 155 7.80 -23.30 -7.09
C SER A 155 8.02 -21.78 -7.12
N ALA A 156 7.33 -21.00 -6.28
CA ALA A 156 7.78 -19.63 -6.00
C ALA A 156 9.26 -19.73 -5.63
N PRO A 157 10.17 -18.92 -6.23
CA PRO A 157 11.61 -19.11 -6.07
C PRO A 157 11.90 -19.36 -4.60
N ARG A 158 12.52 -20.49 -4.25
CA ARG A 158 12.65 -20.98 -2.86
C ARG A 158 13.06 -19.89 -1.86
N TYR A 159 13.79 -18.90 -2.39
CA TYR A 159 14.18 -17.63 -1.82
C TYR A 159 13.07 -16.68 -1.35
N PHE A 160 11.79 -16.86 -1.68
CA PHE A 160 10.75 -15.86 -1.40
C PHE A 160 9.80 -16.27 -0.28
N VAL A 161 10.06 -17.36 0.45
CA VAL A 161 9.12 -17.88 1.45
C VAL A 161 8.81 -16.86 2.56
N ALA A 162 9.82 -16.14 3.07
CA ALA A 162 9.60 -15.12 4.10
C ALA A 162 8.76 -13.95 3.58
N TYR A 163 8.97 -13.56 2.32
CA TYR A 163 8.15 -12.57 1.64
C TYR A 163 6.71 -13.06 1.47
N SER A 164 6.51 -14.27 0.94
CA SER A 164 5.20 -14.93 0.82
C SER A 164 4.45 -14.96 2.14
N MET A 165 5.10 -15.42 3.22
CA MET A 165 4.51 -15.45 4.56
C MET A 165 4.13 -14.06 5.05
N SER A 166 4.99 -13.04 4.82
CA SER A 166 4.68 -11.66 5.19
C SER A 166 3.46 -11.09 4.45
N LYS A 167 3.26 -11.48 3.18
CA LYS A 167 2.11 -11.06 2.36
C LYS A 167 0.84 -11.83 2.70
N ALA A 168 0.94 -13.11 3.06
CA ALA A 168 -0.15 -13.88 3.65
C ALA A 168 -0.60 -13.27 5.00
N ALA A 169 0.35 -12.84 5.85
CA ALA A 169 0.04 -12.14 7.08
C ALA A 169 -0.63 -10.78 6.82
N GLN A 170 -0.14 -10.00 5.84
CA GLN A 170 -0.77 -8.74 5.42
C GLN A 170 -2.19 -8.97 4.87
N ASN A 171 -2.43 -10.06 4.15
CA ASN A 171 -3.74 -10.49 3.67
C ASN A 171 -4.70 -10.75 4.83
N MET A 172 -4.27 -11.54 5.82
CA MET A 172 -5.04 -11.78 7.05
C MET A 172 -5.36 -10.48 7.79
N PHE A 173 -4.38 -9.58 7.92
CA PHE A 173 -4.60 -8.26 8.52
C PHE A 173 -5.67 -7.46 7.76
N SER A 174 -5.58 -7.43 6.43
CA SER A 174 -6.55 -6.72 5.57
C SER A 174 -7.97 -7.24 5.77
N LYS A 175 -8.13 -8.57 5.92
CA LYS A 175 -9.42 -9.19 6.16
C LYS A 175 -10.01 -8.82 7.52
N ASN A 176 -9.19 -8.82 8.58
CA ASN A 176 -9.66 -8.43 9.92
C ASN A 176 -10.05 -6.95 9.97
N VAL A 177 -9.23 -6.05 9.41
CA VAL A 177 -9.57 -4.62 9.33
C VAL A 177 -10.90 -4.40 8.59
N ALA A 178 -11.11 -5.09 7.47
CA ALA A 178 -12.34 -4.98 6.71
C ALA A 178 -13.60 -5.38 7.52
N ILE A 179 -13.47 -6.35 8.43
CA ILE A 179 -14.56 -6.81 9.31
C ILE A 179 -14.74 -5.83 10.47
N ASP A 180 -13.66 -5.61 11.22
CA ASP A 180 -13.71 -4.90 12.50
C ASP A 180 -13.97 -3.41 12.33
N TRP A 181 -13.53 -2.81 11.22
CA TRP A 181 -13.68 -1.37 10.98
C TRP A 181 -14.84 -1.04 10.02
N LYS A 182 -15.62 -2.06 9.62
CA LYS A 182 -16.88 -1.84 8.88
C LYS A 182 -17.84 -0.89 9.62
N PRO A 183 -18.05 -0.99 10.96
CA PRO A 183 -18.92 -0.06 11.68
C PRO A 183 -18.42 1.40 11.69
N ASP A 184 -17.11 1.60 11.52
CA ASP A 184 -16.48 2.91 11.40
C ASP A 184 -16.58 3.47 9.96
N GLY A 185 -17.18 2.73 9.02
CA GLY A 185 -17.28 3.10 7.61
C GLY A 185 -15.95 2.97 6.84
N ILE A 186 -14.98 2.22 7.38
CA ILE A 186 -13.66 2.04 6.75
C ILE A 186 -13.64 0.69 6.03
N ARG A 187 -13.35 0.72 4.73
CA ARG A 187 -13.15 -0.47 3.91
C ARG A 187 -11.67 -0.83 3.84
N CYS A 188 -11.35 -2.11 3.71
CA CYS A 188 -9.97 -2.56 3.50
C CYS A 188 -9.88 -3.66 2.44
N THR A 189 -8.93 -3.54 1.53
CA THR A 189 -8.70 -4.50 0.45
C THR A 189 -7.23 -4.83 0.29
N ALA A 190 -6.93 -6.06 -0.13
CA ALA A 190 -5.60 -6.46 -0.58
C ALA A 190 -5.54 -6.46 -2.11
N ILE A 191 -4.45 -5.99 -2.68
CA ILE A 191 -4.29 -5.86 -4.14
C ILE A 191 -2.97 -6.47 -4.59
N HIS A 192 -3.02 -7.46 -5.47
CA HIS A 192 -1.83 -7.93 -6.17
C HIS A 192 -1.56 -7.05 -7.41
N PRO A 193 -0.41 -6.37 -7.50
CA PRO A 193 -0.14 -5.46 -8.60
C PRO A 193 0.21 -6.15 -9.94
N GLY A 194 0.19 -7.47 -10.01
CA GLY A 194 0.86 -8.22 -11.07
C GLY A 194 2.36 -8.36 -10.82
N TRP A 195 3.07 -8.98 -11.76
CA TRP A 195 4.53 -9.01 -11.76
C TRP A 195 5.05 -7.83 -12.61
N VAL A 196 5.64 -6.83 -11.95
CA VAL A 196 5.86 -5.50 -12.51
C VAL A 196 7.34 -5.11 -12.55
N GLN A 197 7.77 -4.47 -13.65
CA GLN A 197 9.13 -4.00 -13.90
C GLN A 197 9.56 -2.90 -12.92
N THR A 198 10.01 -3.32 -11.75
CA THR A 198 10.52 -2.51 -10.65
C THR A 198 11.80 -3.16 -10.12
N ASP A 199 12.51 -2.52 -9.20
CA ASP A 199 13.69 -3.16 -8.58
C ASP A 199 13.33 -4.51 -7.91
N LEU A 200 12.11 -4.64 -7.37
CA LEU A 200 11.62 -5.87 -6.73
C LEU A 200 11.17 -6.92 -7.76
N GLY A 201 10.52 -6.49 -8.84
CA GLY A 201 10.04 -7.39 -9.90
C GLY A 201 11.06 -7.69 -10.98
N THR A 202 12.17 -6.94 -11.06
CA THR A 202 13.21 -7.02 -12.09
C THR A 202 12.71 -6.67 -13.50
N SER A 203 13.62 -6.52 -14.46
CA SER A 203 13.29 -6.26 -15.88
C SER A 203 12.63 -7.45 -16.58
N ALA A 204 12.66 -8.65 -16.00
CA ALA A 204 12.01 -9.84 -16.55
C ALA A 204 10.48 -9.84 -16.39
N ALA A 205 9.95 -8.92 -15.58
CA ALA A 205 8.52 -8.81 -15.33
C ALA A 205 7.75 -8.46 -16.62
N PRO A 206 6.58 -9.09 -16.85
CA PRO A 206 5.80 -8.88 -18.07
C PRO A 206 5.06 -7.55 -18.10
N LEU A 207 4.81 -6.92 -16.94
CA LEU A 207 4.05 -5.66 -16.86
C LEU A 207 4.97 -4.48 -16.60
N THR A 208 4.70 -3.38 -17.29
CA THR A 208 5.27 -2.08 -16.96
C THR A 208 4.61 -1.52 -15.68
N VAL A 209 5.29 -0.55 -15.05
CA VAL A 209 4.72 0.17 -13.90
C VAL A 209 3.41 0.85 -14.29
N GLU A 210 3.36 1.52 -15.44
CA GLU A 210 2.17 2.26 -15.88
C GLU A 210 0.96 1.36 -16.11
N GLU A 211 1.12 0.21 -16.77
CA GLU A 211 0.02 -0.76 -17.00
C GLU A 211 -0.60 -1.25 -15.68
N SER A 212 0.24 -1.56 -14.70
CA SER A 212 -0.21 -1.98 -13.38
C SER A 212 -0.88 -0.83 -12.62
N THR A 213 -0.20 0.33 -12.51
CA THR A 213 -0.66 1.41 -11.63
C THR A 213 -1.84 2.19 -12.18
N SER A 214 -2.02 2.27 -13.51
CA SER A 214 -3.16 2.97 -14.12
C SER A 214 -4.48 2.28 -13.79
N ASN A 215 -4.53 0.95 -13.93
CA ASN A 215 -5.68 0.16 -13.53
C ASN A 215 -5.89 0.17 -12.02
N MET A 216 -4.83 -0.04 -11.23
CA MET A 216 -4.95 0.01 -9.77
C MET A 216 -5.45 1.36 -9.27
N ALA A 217 -4.94 2.48 -9.77
CA ALA A 217 -5.39 3.82 -9.35
C ALA A 217 -6.89 4.01 -9.64
N ARG A 218 -7.36 3.59 -10.82
CA ARG A 218 -8.79 3.61 -11.18
C ARG A 218 -9.61 2.71 -10.26
N THR A 219 -9.18 1.48 -10.02
CA THR A 219 -9.87 0.52 -9.14
C THR A 219 -9.95 1.05 -7.72
N ILE A 220 -8.81 1.45 -7.15
CA ILE A 220 -8.72 2.00 -5.79
C ILE A 220 -9.68 3.18 -5.64
N LEU A 221 -9.65 4.16 -6.54
CA LEU A 221 -10.56 5.32 -6.44
C LEU A 221 -12.05 4.95 -6.50
N ASN A 222 -12.42 3.77 -7.00
CA ASN A 222 -13.81 3.36 -7.22
C ASN A 222 -14.21 2.09 -6.43
N LEU A 223 -13.51 1.72 -5.35
CA LEU A 223 -13.87 0.53 -4.57
C LEU A 223 -15.25 0.67 -3.92
N HIS A 224 -16.16 -0.18 -4.36
CA HIS A 224 -17.48 -0.37 -3.79
C HIS A 224 -17.47 -1.23 -2.50
N GLU A 225 -18.54 -1.20 -1.70
CA GLU A 225 -18.68 -2.01 -0.47
C GLU A 225 -18.50 -3.51 -0.72
N SER A 226 -18.93 -4.00 -1.89
CA SER A 226 -18.78 -5.39 -2.29
C SER A 226 -17.33 -5.86 -2.35
N HIS A 227 -16.36 -4.95 -2.48
CA HIS A 227 -14.94 -5.28 -2.47
C HIS A 227 -14.34 -5.37 -1.06
N ASN A 228 -15.08 -4.94 -0.02
CA ASN A 228 -14.55 -4.88 1.34
C ASN A 228 -14.11 -6.27 1.83
N GLY A 229 -12.83 -6.39 2.20
CA GLY A 229 -12.23 -7.63 2.64
C GLY A 229 -12.04 -8.66 1.52
N MET A 230 -11.88 -8.21 0.27
CA MET A 230 -11.44 -9.03 -0.86
C MET A 230 -9.93 -8.88 -1.11
N PHE A 231 -9.38 -9.91 -1.77
CA PHE A 231 -8.10 -9.88 -2.45
C PHE A 231 -8.35 -9.93 -3.94
N PHE A 232 -7.78 -8.99 -4.69
CA PHE A 232 -7.91 -8.94 -6.14
C PHE A 232 -6.58 -8.57 -6.80
N ASP A 233 -6.47 -8.83 -8.09
CA ASP A 233 -5.31 -8.43 -8.87
C ASP A 233 -5.46 -7.01 -9.45
N TRP A 234 -4.44 -6.56 -10.18
CA TRP A 234 -4.39 -5.26 -10.83
C TRP A 234 -5.49 -5.06 -11.89
N LYS A 235 -6.15 -6.12 -12.36
CA LYS A 235 -7.31 -6.07 -13.26
C LYS A 235 -8.64 -6.03 -12.53
N ASN A 236 -8.62 -6.07 -11.19
CA ASN A 236 -9.78 -6.21 -10.32
C ASN A 236 -10.42 -7.61 -10.36
N ASP A 237 -9.67 -8.63 -10.79
CA ASP A 237 -10.12 -10.02 -10.73
C ASP A 237 -9.89 -10.57 -9.32
N ALA A 238 -10.91 -11.24 -8.77
CA ALA A 238 -10.82 -11.82 -7.43
C ALA A 238 -9.73 -12.90 -7.37
N MET A 239 -8.94 -12.88 -6.31
CA MET A 239 -7.89 -13.85 -6.04
C MET A 239 -8.23 -14.69 -4.81
N PRO A 240 -7.88 -15.98 -4.81
CA PRO A 240 -7.94 -16.77 -3.58
C PRO A 240 -6.86 -16.30 -2.59
N TRP A 241 -7.13 -16.51 -1.31
CA TRP A 241 -6.23 -16.17 -0.20
C TRP A 241 -5.02 -17.11 -0.10
#